data_AF-A0A2N5ZJY6-F1
#
_entry.id   AF-A0A2N5ZJY6-F1
#
_cell.length_a   1.000
_cell.length_b   1.000
_cell.length_c   1.000
_cell.angle_alpha   90.00
_cell.angle_beta   90.00
_cell.angle_gamma   90.00
#
_symmetry.space_group_name_H-M   'P 1'
#
loop_
_entity.id
_entity.type
_entity.pdbx_description
1 polymer ?
#
loop_
_entity_poly.entity_id
_entity_poly.type
_entity_poly.pdbx_seq_one_letter_code
_entity_poly.pdbx_strand_id
1 'polypeptide(L)'
;MPPENVGRIAAQTAKQIIVQKIKEAEKDSIYHDYLSRINQMVIGKVQKANKDDTILIELDKIEAFMQKKDQIPGDRYKTGNPIKAVISDVKRGTRGPLVYLSRTSPEFLKRLFENEIPEIIDGIIEIISVAREPGSRTKIAVISKNEKVDPVGACVGVKGVRIQQIVNELKGEKIDVIRYNSDIKRFITNALAPSDVISITIKDSETGVNTEVVVPDHHLSLAIGKEGQNVRLAARLVGARIDILSETQKRERLEQVLDEKID
;
A
#
# COMPACT_ATOMS: atom_id res chain seq x y z
N MET A 1 51.90 18.28 -36.92
CA MET A 1 51.12 19.36 -36.28
C MET A 1 52.05 20.16 -35.37
N PRO A 2 51.94 21.50 -35.33
CA PRO A 2 52.73 22.32 -34.40
C PRO A 2 52.41 21.97 -32.93
N PRO A 3 53.40 21.96 -32.02
CA PRO A 3 53.23 21.55 -30.62
C PRO A 3 52.19 22.39 -29.84
N GLU A 4 51.99 23.66 -30.21
CA GLU A 4 50.97 24.53 -29.60
C GLU A 4 49.53 24.05 -29.85
N ASN A 5 49.26 23.45 -31.01
CA ASN A 5 47.95 22.88 -31.33
C ASN A 5 47.66 21.60 -30.52
N VAL A 6 48.71 20.85 -30.15
CA VAL A 6 48.59 19.64 -29.33
C VAL A 6 48.22 20.02 -27.88
N GLY A 7 48.82 21.08 -27.33
CA GLY A 7 48.51 21.59 -26.00
C GLY A 7 47.07 22.11 -25.86
N ARG A 8 46.54 22.81 -26.87
CA ARG A 8 45.16 23.32 -26.87
C ARG A 8 44.13 22.19 -26.94
N ILE A 9 44.38 21.18 -27.77
CA ILE A 9 43.51 19.99 -27.89
C ILE A 9 43.55 19.19 -26.57
N ALA A 10 44.73 18.96 -26.00
CA ALA A 10 44.87 18.25 -24.72
C ALA A 10 44.14 18.96 -23.56
N ALA A 11 44.22 20.30 -23.48
CA ALA A 11 43.50 21.07 -22.46
C ALA A 11 41.97 20.99 -22.62
N GLN A 12 41.47 21.02 -23.87
CA GLN A 12 40.04 20.85 -24.15
C GLN A 12 39.55 19.43 -23.81
N THR A 13 40.33 18.41 -24.16
CA THR A 13 40.05 17.01 -23.80
C THR A 13 40.05 16.80 -22.29
N ALA A 14 41.03 17.37 -21.57
CA ALA A 14 41.08 17.32 -20.10
C ALA A 14 39.85 17.98 -19.46
N LYS A 15 39.44 19.16 -19.95
CA LYS A 15 38.21 19.83 -19.50
C LYS A 15 36.98 18.94 -19.73
N GLN A 16 36.89 18.28 -20.88
CA GLN A 16 35.77 17.42 -21.21
C GLN A 16 35.72 16.17 -20.32
N ILE A 17 36.86 15.55 -20.04
CA ILE A 17 36.97 14.40 -19.11
C ILE A 17 36.58 14.83 -17.69
N ILE A 18 37.05 15.99 -17.21
CA ILE A 18 36.70 16.50 -15.88
C ILE A 18 35.19 16.73 -15.77
N VAL A 19 34.57 17.39 -16.77
CA VAL A 19 33.11 17.62 -16.79
C VAL A 19 32.33 16.30 -16.83
N GLN A 20 32.81 15.30 -17.58
CA GLN A 20 32.19 13.97 -17.59
C GLN A 20 32.27 13.29 -16.21
N LYS A 21 33.45 13.29 -15.58
CA LYS A 21 33.61 12.71 -14.23
C LYS A 21 32.74 13.40 -13.18
N ILE A 22 32.61 14.73 -13.25
CA ILE A 22 31.70 15.48 -12.35
C ILE A 22 30.25 15.03 -12.56
N LYS A 23 29.79 14.94 -13.82
CA LYS A 23 28.43 14.48 -14.13
C LYS A 23 28.18 13.03 -13.72
N GLU A 24 29.17 12.16 -13.83
CA GLU A 24 29.08 10.76 -13.37
C GLU A 24 28.95 10.70 -11.85
N ALA A 25 29.81 11.42 -11.12
CA ALA A 25 29.73 11.49 -9.66
C ALA A 25 28.40 12.09 -9.17
N GLU A 26 27.87 13.11 -9.87
CA GLU A 26 26.56 13.69 -9.57
C GLU A 26 25.42 12.66 -9.77
N LYS A 27 25.43 11.93 -10.88
CA LYS A 27 24.44 10.87 -11.15
C LYS A 27 24.48 9.76 -10.11
N ASP A 28 25.68 9.34 -9.70
CA ASP A 28 25.85 8.32 -8.68
C ASP A 28 25.35 8.81 -7.31
N SER A 29 25.65 10.05 -6.95
CA SER A 29 25.13 10.68 -5.72
C SER A 29 23.60 10.70 -5.70
N ILE A 30 22.98 11.16 -6.80
CA ILE A 30 21.51 11.17 -6.94
C ILE A 30 20.94 9.75 -6.87
N TYR A 31 21.56 8.79 -7.54
CA TYR A 31 21.14 7.39 -7.47
C TYR A 31 21.10 6.87 -6.02
N HIS A 32 22.16 7.11 -5.25
CA HIS A 32 22.24 6.67 -3.86
C HIS A 32 21.27 7.39 -2.93
N ASP A 33 21.03 8.69 -3.14
CA ASP A 33 20.01 9.46 -2.43
C ASP A 33 18.62 8.82 -2.62
N TYR A 34 18.17 8.63 -3.87
CA TYR A 34 16.86 8.04 -4.14
C TYR A 34 16.78 6.56 -3.72
N LEU A 35 17.85 5.79 -3.85
CA LEU A 35 17.89 4.39 -3.42
C LEU A 35 17.64 4.26 -1.91
N SER A 36 18.22 5.16 -1.10
CA SER A 36 18.01 5.20 0.35
C SER A 36 16.58 5.61 0.76
N ARG A 37 15.83 6.16 -0.20
CA ARG A 37 14.47 6.72 -0.02
C ARG A 37 13.38 5.85 -0.64
N ILE A 38 13.70 4.62 -1.08
CA ILE A 38 12.66 3.63 -1.45
C ILE A 38 11.65 3.56 -0.31
N ASN A 39 10.37 3.44 -0.66
CA ASN A 39 9.22 3.45 0.24
C ASN A 39 8.88 4.80 0.90
N GLN A 40 9.69 5.84 0.70
CA GLN A 40 9.35 7.18 1.16
C GLN A 40 8.41 7.89 0.20
N MET A 41 7.55 8.75 0.74
CA MET A 41 6.68 9.61 -0.05
C MET A 41 7.47 10.76 -0.66
N VAL A 42 7.19 11.03 -1.93
CA VAL A 42 7.67 12.20 -2.65
C VAL A 42 6.50 12.98 -3.23
N ILE A 43 6.71 14.27 -3.40
CA ILE A 43 5.78 15.17 -4.07
C ILE A 43 6.46 15.62 -5.36
N GLY A 44 5.76 15.44 -6.48
CA GLY A 44 6.23 15.87 -7.79
C GLY A 44 5.15 16.61 -8.57
N LYS A 45 5.48 16.98 -9.80
CA LYS A 45 4.54 17.59 -10.76
C LYS A 45 4.38 16.70 -11.98
N VAL A 46 3.14 16.46 -12.38
CA VAL A 46 2.85 15.68 -13.60
C VAL A 46 3.30 16.47 -14.82
N GLN A 47 4.15 15.89 -15.67
CA GLN A 47 4.62 16.53 -16.90
C GLN A 47 3.83 16.06 -18.13
N LYS A 48 3.86 14.77 -18.45
CA LYS A 48 3.19 14.22 -19.63
C LYS A 48 2.96 12.71 -19.52
N ALA A 49 1.90 12.21 -20.14
CA ALA A 49 1.69 10.78 -20.37
C ALA A 49 2.40 10.35 -21.66
N ASN A 50 3.19 9.27 -21.59
CA ASN A 50 3.81 8.64 -22.76
C ASN A 50 2.79 7.75 -23.50
N LYS A 51 3.20 7.19 -24.66
CA LYS A 51 2.35 6.33 -25.50
C LYS A 51 1.91 5.02 -24.81
N ASP A 52 2.62 4.60 -23.77
CA ASP A 52 2.42 3.38 -22.98
C ASP A 52 1.63 3.64 -21.68
N ASP A 53 0.92 4.78 -21.60
CA ASP A 53 0.24 5.28 -20.40
C ASP A 53 1.16 5.55 -19.19
N THR A 54 2.49 5.46 -19.35
CA THR A 54 3.42 5.83 -18.28
C THR A 54 3.37 7.33 -18.03
N ILE A 55 3.21 7.73 -16.77
CA ILE A 55 3.19 9.14 -16.37
C ILE A 55 4.60 9.58 -15.99
N LEU A 56 5.08 10.65 -16.63
CA LEU A 56 6.30 11.35 -16.24
C LEU A 56 5.99 12.36 -15.15
N ILE A 57 6.76 12.29 -14.07
CA ILE A 57 6.64 13.13 -12.89
C ILE A 57 7.97 13.83 -12.68
N GLU A 58 7.95 15.15 -12.72
CA GLU A 58 9.09 15.97 -12.35
C GLU A 58 9.23 15.98 -10.84
N LEU A 59 10.39 15.53 -10.36
CA LEU A 59 10.88 15.72 -9.01
C LEU A 59 11.97 16.81 -9.04
N ASP A 60 12.41 17.27 -7.87
CA ASP A 60 13.35 18.40 -7.73
C ASP A 60 14.60 18.31 -8.62
N LYS A 61 15.21 17.12 -8.72
CA LYS A 61 16.49 16.92 -9.42
C LYS A 61 16.41 16.02 -10.65
N ILE A 62 15.31 15.28 -10.82
CA ILE A 62 15.19 14.22 -11.83
C ILE A 62 13.75 14.04 -12.30
N GLU A 63 13.59 13.37 -13.43
CA GLU A 63 12.32 12.82 -13.87
C GLU A 63 12.12 11.41 -13.28
N ALA A 64 10.92 11.16 -12.80
CA ALA A 64 10.48 9.88 -12.30
C ALA A 64 9.31 9.34 -13.14
N PHE A 65 9.11 8.02 -13.08
CA PHE A 65 8.20 7.28 -13.94
C PHE A 65 7.17 6.56 -13.09
N MET A 66 5.89 6.71 -13.42
CA MET A 66 4.81 5.91 -12.81
C MET A 66 4.11 5.09 -13.89
N GLN A 67 4.38 3.78 -13.89
CA GLN A 67 3.83 2.84 -14.86
C GLN A 67 2.32 2.65 -14.65
N LYS A 68 1.62 2.12 -15.67
CA LYS A 68 0.17 1.90 -15.59
C LYS A 68 -0.26 1.05 -14.39
N LYS A 69 0.48 -0.02 -14.07
CA LYS A 69 0.23 -0.90 -12.90
C LYS A 69 0.41 -0.21 -11.54
N ASP A 70 1.15 0.90 -11.55
CA ASP A 70 1.50 1.70 -10.37
C ASP A 70 0.58 2.91 -10.18
N GLN A 71 -0.36 3.10 -11.12
CA GLN A 71 -1.40 4.12 -11.08
C GLN A 71 -2.67 3.57 -10.41
N ILE A 72 -3.31 4.38 -9.58
CA ILE A 72 -4.62 4.03 -9.04
C ILE A 72 -5.64 3.98 -10.19
N PRO A 73 -6.40 2.87 -10.35
CA PRO A 73 -7.43 2.77 -11.39
C PRO A 73 -8.46 3.91 -11.28
N GLY A 74 -8.76 4.56 -12.41
CA GLY A 74 -9.71 5.67 -12.47
C GLY A 74 -9.14 7.04 -12.09
N ASP A 75 -7.90 7.13 -11.60
CA ASP A 75 -7.24 8.41 -11.34
C ASP A 75 -6.94 9.16 -12.65
N ARG A 76 -6.97 10.49 -12.60
CA ARG A 76 -6.75 11.37 -13.76
C ARG A 76 -5.57 12.29 -13.50
N TYR A 77 -4.47 12.00 -14.17
CA TYR A 77 -3.23 12.77 -14.05
C TYR A 77 -3.21 13.92 -15.07
N LYS A 78 -3.43 15.15 -14.59
CA LYS A 78 -3.36 16.36 -15.43
C LYS A 78 -1.97 16.97 -15.35
N THR A 79 -1.41 17.35 -16.50
CA THR A 79 -0.14 18.08 -16.57
C THR A 79 -0.16 19.33 -15.67
N GLY A 80 0.95 19.57 -14.98
CA GLY A 80 1.17 20.66 -14.04
C GLY A 80 0.59 20.42 -12.64
N ASN A 81 -0.25 19.39 -12.43
CA ASN A 81 -0.84 19.13 -11.12
C ASN A 81 0.20 18.48 -10.19
N PRO A 82 0.19 18.82 -8.89
CA PRO A 82 1.00 18.12 -7.92
C PRO A 82 0.49 16.69 -7.75
N ILE A 83 1.41 15.77 -7.48
CA ILE A 83 1.11 14.36 -7.25
C ILE A 83 1.98 13.83 -6.11
N LYS A 84 1.35 13.10 -5.18
CA LYS A 84 2.04 12.34 -4.14
C LYS A 84 2.20 10.90 -4.60
N ALA A 85 3.35 10.29 -4.36
CA ALA A 85 3.58 8.86 -4.61
C ALA A 85 4.72 8.37 -3.70
N VAL A 86 4.90 7.05 -3.58
CA VAL A 86 6.11 6.49 -2.98
C VAL A 86 7.11 6.06 -4.05
N ILE A 87 8.40 6.13 -3.73
CA ILE A 87 9.45 5.54 -4.56
C ILE A 87 9.36 4.02 -4.44
N SER A 88 9.03 3.34 -5.54
CA SER A 88 8.90 1.88 -5.56
C SER A 88 10.18 1.17 -5.98
N ASP A 89 10.98 1.78 -6.86
CA ASP A 89 12.22 1.20 -7.36
C ASP A 89 13.16 2.29 -7.91
N VAL A 90 14.47 2.03 -7.91
CA VAL A 90 15.49 2.93 -8.44
C VAL A 90 16.51 2.11 -9.22
N LYS A 91 16.61 2.37 -10.52
CA LYS A 91 17.52 1.66 -11.44
C LYS A 91 18.60 2.57 -12.00
N ARG A 92 19.73 1.99 -12.37
CA ARG A 92 20.76 2.70 -13.15
C ARG A 92 20.33 2.75 -14.61
N GLY A 93 20.26 3.95 -15.19
CA GLY A 93 19.99 4.16 -16.61
C GLY A 93 21.20 4.78 -17.32
N THR A 94 21.18 4.73 -18.65
CA THR A 94 22.26 5.28 -19.49
C THR A 94 22.40 6.80 -19.38
N ARG A 95 21.30 7.51 -19.09
CA ARG A 95 21.28 8.97 -18.96
C ARG A 95 21.29 9.47 -17.51
N GLY A 96 21.18 8.56 -16.53
CA GLY A 96 21.04 8.89 -15.10
C GLY A 96 20.19 7.84 -14.38
N PRO A 97 19.95 8.01 -13.08
CA PRO A 97 19.05 7.14 -12.32
C PRO A 97 17.63 7.20 -12.87
N LEU A 98 16.98 6.04 -12.94
CA LEU A 98 15.57 5.89 -13.29
C LEU A 98 14.80 5.61 -12.00
N VAL A 99 13.99 6.57 -11.58
CA VAL A 99 13.18 6.46 -10.35
C VAL A 99 11.76 6.08 -10.74
N TYR A 100 11.28 4.96 -10.19
CA TYR A 100 9.92 4.48 -10.36
C TYR A 100 9.09 4.84 -9.14
N LEU A 101 7.87 5.32 -9.40
CA LEU A 101 6.91 5.72 -8.37
C LEU A 101 5.70 4.79 -8.40
N SER A 102 5.05 4.65 -7.24
CA SER A 102 3.81 3.90 -7.11
C SER A 102 2.81 4.59 -6.21
N ARG A 103 1.55 4.60 -6.64
CA ARG A 103 0.36 4.97 -5.84
C ARG A 103 -0.49 3.76 -5.49
N THR A 104 -0.20 2.58 -6.05
CA THR A 104 -0.88 1.31 -5.75
C THR A 104 -0.21 0.52 -4.62
N SER A 105 1.05 0.81 -4.31
CA SER A 105 1.77 0.19 -3.18
C SER A 105 1.05 0.42 -1.84
N PRO A 106 0.96 -0.60 -0.95
CA PRO A 106 0.50 -0.43 0.43
C PRO A 106 1.31 0.61 1.21
N GLU A 107 2.59 0.80 0.86
CA GLU A 107 3.44 1.78 1.51
C GLU A 107 2.94 3.22 1.26
N PHE A 108 2.35 3.50 0.10
CA PHE A 108 1.76 4.81 -0.16
C PHE A 108 0.68 5.15 0.87
N LEU A 109 -0.17 4.19 1.20
CA LEU A 109 -1.19 4.35 2.23
C LEU A 109 -0.56 4.60 3.59
N LYS A 110 0.45 3.82 3.98
CA LYS A 110 1.14 4.00 5.27
C LYS A 110 1.71 5.40 5.41
N ARG A 111 2.38 5.90 4.38
CA ARG A 111 2.91 7.28 4.36
C ARG A 111 1.82 8.35 4.40
N LEU A 112 0.65 8.10 3.81
CA LEU A 112 -0.50 9.01 3.94
C LEU A 112 -1.03 9.03 5.38
N PHE A 113 -1.11 7.87 6.02
CA PHE A 113 -1.50 7.76 7.43
C PHE A 113 -0.50 8.46 8.35
N GLU A 114 0.81 8.23 8.16
CA GLU A 114 1.87 8.93 8.89
C GLU A 114 1.72 10.45 8.74
N ASN A 115 1.56 10.97 7.53
CA ASN A 115 1.45 12.41 7.31
C ASN A 115 0.17 13.05 7.89
N GLU A 116 -0.93 12.31 7.97
CA GLU A 116 -2.24 12.83 8.42
C GLU A 116 -2.46 12.66 9.94
N ILE A 117 -1.84 11.66 10.56
CA ILE A 117 -2.16 11.23 11.93
C ILE A 117 -0.90 11.35 12.81
N PRO A 118 -0.78 12.42 13.63
CA PRO A 118 0.38 12.66 14.49
C PRO A 118 0.71 11.50 15.43
N GLU A 119 -0.31 10.81 15.94
CA GLU A 119 -0.15 9.68 16.85
C GLU A 119 0.61 8.51 16.22
N ILE A 120 0.60 8.39 14.88
CA ILE A 120 1.40 7.40 14.15
C ILE A 120 2.86 7.87 14.03
N ILE A 121 3.09 9.15 13.77
CA ILE A 121 4.45 9.75 13.73
C ILE A 121 5.13 9.61 15.09
N ASP A 122 4.41 9.90 16.17
CA ASP A 122 4.90 9.82 17.54
C ASP A 122 5.09 8.37 18.02
N GLY A 123 4.71 7.38 17.20
CA GLY A 123 4.82 5.96 17.50
C GLY A 123 3.84 5.47 18.58
N ILE A 124 2.85 6.28 18.96
CA ILE A 124 1.79 5.91 19.89
C ILE A 124 0.87 4.87 19.25
N ILE A 125 0.55 5.08 17.97
CA ILE A 125 -0.22 4.14 17.15
C ILE A 125 0.72 3.47 16.15
N GLU A 126 0.59 2.16 16.02
CA GLU A 126 1.35 1.37 15.07
C GLU A 126 0.42 0.73 14.04
N ILE A 127 0.81 0.81 12.76
CA ILE A 127 0.14 0.11 11.66
C ILE A 127 0.72 -1.31 11.56
N ILE A 128 -0.08 -2.30 11.92
CA ILE A 128 0.33 -3.71 11.96
C ILE A 128 0.31 -4.35 10.58
N SER A 129 -0.79 -4.18 9.86
CA SER A 129 -0.95 -4.79 8.53
C SER A 129 -1.88 -3.97 7.63
N VAL A 130 -1.70 -4.15 6.32
CA VAL A 130 -2.48 -3.47 5.30
C VAL A 130 -2.88 -4.49 4.24
N ALA A 131 -4.18 -4.64 3.99
CA ALA A 131 -4.73 -5.40 2.89
C ALA A 131 -5.44 -4.43 1.94
N ARG A 132 -4.87 -4.24 0.75
CA ARG A 132 -5.27 -3.18 -0.18
C ARG A 132 -5.64 -3.72 -1.55
N GLU A 133 -6.76 -3.23 -2.07
CA GLU A 133 -7.18 -3.29 -3.47
C GLU A 133 -7.28 -1.84 -4.00
N PRO A 134 -6.22 -1.33 -4.65
CA PRO A 134 -6.07 0.10 -4.97
C PRO A 134 -7.25 0.68 -5.75
N GLY A 135 -7.73 1.86 -5.33
CA GLY A 135 -8.86 2.56 -5.94
C GLY A 135 -10.23 1.95 -5.63
N SER A 136 -10.29 0.86 -4.86
CA SER A 136 -11.54 0.20 -4.49
C SER A 136 -11.73 0.18 -2.97
N ARG A 137 -10.97 -0.66 -2.27
CA ARG A 137 -11.11 -0.83 -0.82
C ARG A 137 -9.82 -1.29 -0.17
N THR A 138 -9.59 -0.82 1.04
CA THR A 138 -8.47 -1.23 1.89
C THR A 138 -8.94 -1.48 3.30
N LYS A 139 -8.41 -2.53 3.92
CA LYS A 139 -8.43 -2.72 5.37
C LYS A 139 -7.03 -2.43 5.92
N ILE A 140 -6.96 -1.68 7.01
CA ILE A 140 -5.71 -1.34 7.70
C ILE A 140 -5.86 -1.66 9.19
N ALA A 141 -4.94 -2.46 9.73
CA ALA A 141 -4.95 -2.88 11.12
C ALA A 141 -4.02 -1.98 11.94
N VAL A 142 -4.56 -1.40 13.01
CA VAL A 142 -3.83 -0.49 13.91
C VAL A 142 -3.94 -0.93 15.37
N ILE A 143 -2.88 -0.69 16.12
CA ILE A 143 -2.84 -0.86 17.59
C ILE A 143 -2.29 0.40 18.24
N SER A 144 -2.71 0.68 19.47
CA SER A 144 -2.10 1.73 20.29
C SER A 144 -1.17 1.10 21.33
N LYS A 145 0.01 1.68 21.52
CA LYS A 145 0.94 1.39 22.63
C LYS A 145 0.50 2.05 23.93
N ASN A 146 -0.45 2.97 23.86
CA ASN A 146 -1.03 3.65 25.01
C ASN A 146 -2.52 3.29 25.14
N GLU A 147 -2.89 2.62 26.23
CA GLU A 147 -4.27 2.18 26.48
C GLU A 147 -5.27 3.33 26.57
N LYS A 148 -4.83 4.56 26.88
CA LYS A 148 -5.68 5.76 26.93
C LYS A 148 -6.01 6.33 25.55
N VAL A 149 -5.36 5.84 24.49
CA VAL A 149 -5.54 6.31 23.12
C VAL A 149 -6.29 5.26 22.32
N ASP A 150 -7.45 5.63 21.79
CA ASP A 150 -8.17 4.79 20.84
C ASP A 150 -7.53 4.88 19.45
N PRO A 151 -6.90 3.81 18.93
CA PRO A 151 -6.22 3.85 17.65
C PRO A 151 -7.19 4.01 16.47
N VAL A 152 -8.43 3.54 16.57
CA VAL A 152 -9.42 3.68 15.49
C VAL A 152 -9.92 5.13 15.46
N GLY A 153 -10.37 5.65 16.59
CA GLY A 153 -10.84 7.04 16.71
C GLY A 153 -9.79 8.08 16.33
N ALA A 154 -8.52 7.88 16.70
CA ALA A 154 -7.43 8.78 16.33
C ALA A 154 -7.16 8.80 14.82
N CYS A 155 -7.21 7.63 14.16
CA CYS A 155 -7.07 7.53 12.70
C CYS A 155 -8.27 8.13 11.95
N VAL A 156 -9.47 7.91 12.44
CA VAL A 156 -10.71 8.42 11.83
C VAL A 156 -10.80 9.94 12.00
N GLY A 157 -10.44 10.43 13.19
CA GLY A 157 -10.58 11.83 13.58
C GLY A 157 -12.02 12.24 13.84
N VAL A 158 -12.21 13.49 14.32
CA VAL A 158 -13.55 14.03 14.59
C VAL A 158 -14.40 13.99 13.31
N LYS A 159 -15.55 13.31 13.38
CA LYS A 159 -16.47 13.11 12.23
C LYS A 159 -15.81 12.52 10.98
N GLY A 160 -14.71 11.78 11.11
CA GLY A 160 -14.05 11.16 9.96
C GLY A 160 -13.18 12.10 9.12
N VAL A 161 -12.88 13.30 9.60
CA VAL A 161 -12.16 14.32 8.79
C VAL A 161 -10.79 13.83 8.33
N ARG A 162 -10.00 13.20 9.21
CA ARG A 162 -8.65 12.73 8.87
C ARG A 162 -8.70 11.62 7.83
N ILE A 163 -9.50 10.58 8.09
CA ILE A 163 -9.62 9.47 7.15
C ILE A 163 -10.17 9.92 5.79
N GLN A 164 -11.08 10.90 5.76
CA GLN A 164 -11.62 11.42 4.51
C GLN A 164 -10.57 12.14 3.66
N GLN A 165 -9.59 12.81 4.26
CA GLN A 165 -8.48 13.42 3.50
C GLN A 165 -7.64 12.36 2.78
N ILE A 166 -7.38 11.24 3.45
CA ILE A 166 -6.66 10.10 2.86
C ILE A 166 -7.50 9.44 1.75
N VAL A 167 -8.79 9.21 1.99
CA VAL A 167 -9.73 8.68 0.97
C VAL A 167 -9.76 9.57 -0.26
N ASN A 168 -9.76 10.89 -0.09
CA ASN A 168 -9.77 11.86 -1.19
C ASN A 168 -8.46 11.81 -2.00
N GLU A 169 -7.31 11.67 -1.34
CA GLU A 169 -6.00 11.49 -1.99
C GLU A 169 -5.96 10.20 -2.82
N LEU A 170 -6.64 9.15 -2.35
CA LEU A 170 -6.78 7.86 -3.02
C LEU A 170 -7.98 7.76 -3.98
N LYS A 171 -8.59 8.90 -4.34
CA LYS A 171 -9.70 9.00 -5.30
C LYS A 171 -10.93 8.17 -4.94
N GLY A 172 -11.29 8.15 -3.66
CA GLY A 172 -12.51 7.49 -3.18
C GLY A 172 -12.34 6.01 -2.85
N GLU A 173 -11.10 5.52 -2.80
CA GLU A 173 -10.80 4.20 -2.20
C GLU A 173 -11.38 4.12 -0.79
N LYS A 174 -12.26 3.14 -0.51
CA LYS A 174 -12.87 2.97 0.80
C LYS A 174 -11.85 2.41 1.79
N ILE A 175 -11.73 3.00 2.97
CA ILE A 175 -10.75 2.55 3.98
C ILE A 175 -11.48 2.11 5.25
N ASP A 176 -11.27 0.85 5.64
CA ASP A 176 -11.69 0.32 6.93
C ASP A 176 -10.50 0.33 7.89
N VAL A 177 -10.58 1.14 8.94
CA VAL A 177 -9.59 1.15 10.02
C VAL A 177 -10.00 0.12 11.07
N ILE A 178 -9.20 -0.93 11.23
CA ILE A 178 -9.49 -2.10 12.04
C ILE A 178 -8.59 -2.10 13.28
N ARG A 179 -9.18 -2.30 14.46
CA ARG A 179 -8.40 -2.53 15.68
C ARG A 179 -7.73 -3.91 15.60
N TYR A 180 -6.40 -3.92 15.62
CA TYR A 180 -5.63 -5.15 15.77
C TYR A 180 -5.86 -5.77 17.14
N ASN A 181 -5.84 -7.10 17.20
CA ASN A 181 -5.85 -7.87 18.43
C ASN A 181 -4.87 -9.04 18.31
N SER A 182 -4.15 -9.35 19.39
CA SER A 182 -3.28 -10.52 19.43
C SER A 182 -4.06 -11.83 19.46
N ASP A 183 -5.29 -11.82 19.98
CA ASP A 183 -6.23 -12.93 19.83
C ASP A 183 -6.77 -12.95 18.41
N ILE A 184 -6.44 -14.01 17.68
CA ILE A 184 -6.78 -14.14 16.27
C ILE A 184 -8.29 -14.17 16.01
N LYS A 185 -9.09 -14.76 16.92
CA LYS A 185 -10.55 -14.81 16.75
C LYS A 185 -11.12 -13.40 16.83
N ARG A 186 -10.70 -12.63 17.83
CA ARG A 186 -11.08 -11.21 17.96
C ARG A 186 -10.61 -10.40 16.76
N PHE A 187 -9.40 -10.64 16.26
CA PHE A 187 -8.89 -9.92 15.10
C PHE A 187 -9.66 -10.24 13.81
N ILE A 188 -10.03 -11.50 13.58
CA ILE A 188 -10.90 -11.92 12.47
C ILE A 188 -12.28 -11.26 12.58
N THR A 189 -12.90 -11.27 13.77
CA THR A 189 -14.17 -10.57 14.00
C THR A 189 -14.06 -9.09 13.62
N ASN A 190 -13.01 -8.40 14.09
CA ASN A 190 -12.78 -7.01 13.75
C ASN A 190 -12.56 -6.80 12.23
N ALA A 191 -11.82 -7.70 11.58
CA ALA A 191 -11.49 -7.59 10.15
C ALA A 191 -12.69 -7.82 9.22
N LEU A 192 -13.67 -8.63 9.65
CA LEU A 192 -14.90 -8.90 8.91
C LEU A 192 -15.97 -7.82 9.05
N ALA A 193 -15.76 -6.83 9.92
CA ALA A 193 -16.63 -5.67 10.04
C ALA A 193 -16.98 -5.09 8.65
N PRO A 194 -18.27 -4.77 8.39
CA PRO A 194 -19.36 -4.60 9.36
C PRO A 194 -20.18 -5.86 9.70
N SER A 195 -19.78 -7.07 9.27
CA SER A 195 -20.56 -8.28 9.54
C SER A 195 -20.37 -8.82 10.96
N ASP A 196 -21.48 -9.18 11.61
CA ASP A 196 -21.44 -9.92 12.87
C ASP A 196 -20.97 -11.37 12.67
N VAL A 197 -20.23 -11.87 13.65
CA VAL A 197 -19.68 -13.23 13.67
C VAL A 197 -20.26 -13.98 14.86
N ILE A 198 -20.85 -15.16 14.61
CA ILE A 198 -21.42 -16.04 15.62
C ILE A 198 -20.31 -16.89 16.27
N SER A 199 -19.48 -17.53 15.45
CA SER A 199 -18.42 -18.40 15.96
C SER A 199 -17.24 -18.49 15.00
N ILE A 200 -16.06 -18.77 15.55
CA ILE A 200 -14.82 -18.97 14.81
C ILE A 200 -14.16 -20.25 15.30
N THR A 201 -14.01 -21.19 14.37
CA THR A 201 -13.28 -22.45 14.58
C THR A 201 -11.95 -22.37 13.85
N ILE A 202 -10.85 -22.48 14.59
CA ILE A 202 -9.52 -22.54 14.02
C ILE A 202 -9.24 -24.01 13.69
N LYS A 203 -8.92 -24.27 12.42
CA LYS A 203 -8.49 -25.56 11.90
C LYS A 203 -7.00 -25.40 11.57
N ASP A 204 -6.13 -25.83 12.47
CA ASP A 204 -4.70 -25.84 12.17
C ASP A 204 -4.44 -26.78 10.99
N SER A 205 -3.63 -26.32 10.04
CA SER A 205 -3.27 -27.09 8.86
C SER A 205 -1.78 -26.92 8.55
N GLU A 206 -1.20 -27.91 7.87
CA GLU A 206 0.22 -27.87 7.48
C GLU A 206 0.58 -26.66 6.60
N THR A 207 -0.40 -26.06 5.92
CA THR A 207 -0.21 -24.94 4.98
C THR A 207 -0.55 -23.57 5.57
N GLY A 208 -0.91 -23.50 6.86
CA GLY A 208 -1.21 -22.25 7.57
C GLY A 208 -2.48 -22.33 8.42
N VAL A 209 -2.89 -21.18 8.95
CA VAL A 209 -4.08 -21.08 9.81
C VAL A 209 -5.33 -21.01 8.93
N ASN A 210 -6.11 -22.10 8.92
CA ASN A 210 -7.42 -22.11 8.29
C ASN A 210 -8.49 -21.84 9.36
N THR A 211 -9.44 -20.97 9.05
CA THR A 211 -10.51 -20.61 9.97
C THR A 211 -11.85 -20.78 9.29
N GLU A 212 -12.78 -21.41 10.00
CA GLU A 212 -14.19 -21.46 9.64
C GLU A 212 -14.92 -20.44 10.50
N VAL A 213 -15.57 -19.49 9.84
CA VAL A 213 -16.30 -18.40 10.47
C VAL A 213 -17.77 -18.56 10.16
N VAL A 214 -18.59 -18.63 11.20
CA VAL A 214 -20.04 -18.69 11.07
C VAL A 214 -20.61 -17.30 11.30
N VAL A 215 -21.44 -16.84 10.37
CA VAL A 215 -22.17 -15.57 10.45
C VAL A 215 -23.68 -15.82 10.40
N PRO A 216 -24.52 -14.87 10.84
CA PRO A 216 -25.96 -14.97 10.62
C PRO A 216 -26.30 -15.08 9.14
N ASP A 217 -27.38 -15.78 8.77
CA ASP A 217 -27.78 -15.97 7.36
C ASP A 217 -27.90 -14.63 6.59
N HIS A 218 -28.48 -13.62 7.23
CA HIS A 218 -28.64 -12.28 6.66
C HIS A 218 -27.33 -11.49 6.49
N HIS A 219 -26.25 -11.91 7.15
CA HIS A 219 -24.91 -11.31 7.03
C HIS A 219 -23.97 -12.07 6.10
N LEU A 220 -24.36 -13.24 5.58
CA LEU A 220 -23.50 -14.05 4.69
C LEU A 220 -22.98 -13.24 3.49
N SER A 221 -23.89 -12.58 2.76
CA SER A 221 -23.55 -11.75 1.60
C SER A 221 -22.65 -10.56 1.96
N LEU A 222 -22.91 -9.92 3.11
CA LEU A 222 -22.12 -8.79 3.61
C LEU A 222 -20.70 -9.23 4.00
N ALA A 223 -20.59 -10.40 4.65
CA ALA A 223 -19.32 -10.95 5.14
C ALA A 223 -18.41 -11.36 3.98
N ILE A 224 -18.97 -11.97 2.94
CA ILE A 224 -18.26 -12.26 1.68
C ILE A 224 -17.91 -10.95 0.97
N GLY A 225 -18.87 -10.05 0.85
CA GLY A 225 -18.77 -8.79 0.10
C GLY A 225 -18.83 -9.01 -1.43
N LYS A 226 -18.93 -7.90 -2.18
CA LYS A 226 -18.97 -7.94 -3.64
C LYS A 226 -17.73 -8.67 -4.18
N GLU A 227 -17.94 -9.72 -4.99
CA GLU A 227 -16.87 -10.56 -5.55
C GLU A 227 -15.89 -11.12 -4.51
N GLY A 228 -16.36 -11.36 -3.27
CA GLY A 228 -15.53 -11.84 -2.17
C GLY A 228 -14.52 -10.82 -1.64
N GLN A 229 -14.66 -9.53 -1.98
CA GLN A 229 -13.68 -8.51 -1.60
C GLN A 229 -13.52 -8.39 -0.08
N ASN A 230 -14.59 -8.43 0.70
CA ASN A 230 -14.50 -8.21 2.14
C ASN A 230 -13.72 -9.35 2.82
N VAL A 231 -14.10 -10.61 2.54
CA VAL A 231 -13.41 -11.79 3.09
C VAL A 231 -11.97 -11.90 2.60
N ARG A 232 -11.70 -11.57 1.32
CA ARG A 232 -10.34 -11.61 0.76
C ARG A 232 -9.43 -10.57 1.41
N LEU A 233 -9.92 -9.36 1.63
CA LEU A 233 -9.18 -8.32 2.34
C LEU A 233 -8.96 -8.70 3.81
N ALA A 234 -9.99 -9.24 4.49
CA ALA A 234 -9.87 -9.70 5.87
C ALA A 234 -8.84 -10.83 6.00
N ALA A 235 -8.88 -11.83 5.12
CA ALA A 235 -7.94 -12.94 5.09
C ALA A 235 -6.49 -12.45 4.89
N ARG A 236 -6.26 -11.53 3.95
CA ARG A 236 -4.94 -10.91 3.72
C ARG A 236 -4.48 -10.05 4.90
N LEU A 237 -5.39 -9.37 5.58
CA LEU A 237 -5.08 -8.50 6.72
C LEU A 237 -4.65 -9.31 7.94
N VAL A 238 -5.36 -10.40 8.21
CA VAL A 238 -5.09 -11.32 9.33
C VAL A 238 -3.93 -12.25 9.03
N GLY A 239 -3.70 -12.60 7.76
CA GLY A 239 -2.74 -13.63 7.37
C GLY A 239 -3.28 -15.05 7.58
N ALA A 240 -4.60 -15.24 7.55
CA ALA A 240 -5.27 -16.52 7.74
C ALA A 240 -6.29 -16.76 6.63
N ARG A 241 -6.55 -18.03 6.30
CA ARG A 241 -7.64 -18.39 5.39
C ARG A 241 -8.97 -18.31 6.15
N ILE A 242 -9.95 -17.63 5.58
CA ILE A 242 -11.27 -17.45 6.19
C ILE A 242 -12.31 -18.09 5.27
N ASP A 243 -12.90 -19.19 5.73
CA ASP A 243 -14.06 -19.84 5.11
C ASP A 243 -15.32 -19.36 5.84
N ILE A 244 -16.26 -18.75 5.11
CA ILE A 244 -17.46 -18.15 5.70
C ILE A 244 -18.65 -19.05 5.42
N LEU A 245 -19.35 -19.44 6.49
CA LEU A 245 -20.61 -20.18 6.43
C LEU A 245 -21.71 -19.37 7.11
N SER A 246 -22.94 -19.53 6.65
CA SER A 246 -24.09 -19.13 7.47
C SER A 246 -24.37 -20.15 8.58
N GLU A 247 -25.14 -19.75 9.58
CA GLU A 247 -25.64 -20.65 10.62
C GLU A 247 -26.41 -21.85 10.04
N THR A 248 -27.24 -21.63 9.02
CA THR A 248 -27.96 -22.70 8.32
C THR A 248 -27.00 -23.66 7.63
N GLN A 249 -26.04 -23.14 6.86
CA GLN A 249 -25.03 -23.97 6.18
C GLN A 249 -24.18 -24.77 7.17
N LYS A 250 -23.85 -24.17 8.32
CA LYS A 250 -23.09 -24.86 9.37
C LYS A 250 -23.89 -26.02 9.97
N ARG A 251 -25.19 -25.81 10.23
CA ARG A 251 -26.08 -26.84 10.76
C ARG A 251 -26.24 -28.01 9.78
N GLU A 252 -26.53 -27.73 8.51
CA GLU A 252 -26.64 -28.76 7.46
C GLU A 252 -25.35 -29.58 7.34
N ARG A 253 -24.18 -28.94 7.39
CA ARG A 253 -22.89 -29.65 7.37
C ARG A 253 -22.69 -30.54 8.60
N LEU A 254 -23.19 -30.15 9.76
CA LEU A 254 -23.10 -30.97 10.98
C LEU A 254 -24.04 -32.18 10.92
N GLU A 255 -25.27 -32.00 10.40
CA GLU A 255 -26.24 -33.08 10.18
C GLU A 255 -25.67 -34.14 9.23
N GLN A 256 -25.11 -33.73 8.08
CA GLN A 256 -24.47 -34.64 7.12
C GLN A 256 -23.33 -35.48 7.75
N VAL A 257 -22.47 -34.85 8.56
CA VAL A 257 -21.35 -35.55 9.23
C VAL A 257 -21.83 -36.52 10.31
N LEU A 258 -23.00 -36.29 10.91
CA LEU A 258 -23.61 -37.21 11.86
C LEU A 258 -24.20 -38.42 11.15
N ASP A 259 -24.90 -38.21 10.04
CA ASP A 259 -25.48 -39.28 9.23
C ASP A 259 -24.39 -40.22 8.68
N GLU A 260 -23.30 -39.67 8.13
CA GLU A 260 -22.14 -40.43 7.63
C GLU A 260 -21.39 -41.26 8.70
N LYS A 261 -21.61 -40.98 9.99
CA LYS A 261 -20.99 -41.74 11.09
C LYS A 261 -21.89 -42.83 11.66
N ILE A 262 -23.18 -42.79 11.32
CA ILE A 262 -24.18 -43.77 11.75
C ILE A 262 -24.28 -44.92 10.75
N ASP A 263 -23.93 -44.67 9.48
CA ASP A 263 -23.68 -45.67 8.43
C ASP A 263 -22.28 -46.30 8.52
#